data_AF-A0A8T4PEU2-F1
#
_entry.id   AF-A0A8T4PEU2-F1
#
_cell.length_a   1.000
_cell.length_b   1.000
_cell.length_c   1.000
_cell.angle_alpha   90.00
_cell.angle_beta   90.00
_cell.angle_gamma   90.00
#
_symmetry.space_group_name_H-M   'P 1'
#
loop_
_entity.id
_entity.type
_entity.pdbx_description
1 polymer ?
#
loop_
_entity_poly.entity_id
_entity_poly.type
_entity_poly.pdbx_seq_one_letter_code
_entity_poly.pdbx_strand_id
1 'polypeptide(L)'
;MTSLTLPISDEFKNSLKVFMWINWSEIAREEAIKKLIFESYMRTGDITDRQWEFCEKIDWHPVDELPLKEEFIKKLDKIKKEKGIKFKNIDELRRIIEK
;
A
#
# COMPACT_ATOMS: atom_id res chain seq x y z
N MET A 1 -31.25 4.62 -10.06
CA MET A 1 -30.38 3.52 -9.61
C MET A 1 -29.35 3.32 -10.70
N THR A 2 -28.08 3.64 -10.44
CA THR A 2 -27.02 3.59 -11.46
C THR A 2 -26.34 2.23 -11.38
N SER A 3 -26.25 1.50 -12.49
CA SER A 3 -25.53 0.24 -12.58
C SER A 3 -24.34 0.39 -13.53
N LEU A 4 -23.24 -0.29 -13.21
CA LEU A 4 -22.05 -0.37 -14.05
C LEU A 4 -21.86 -1.83 -14.47
N THR A 5 -21.76 -2.07 -15.77
CA THR A 5 -21.48 -3.39 -16.34
C THR A 5 -20.06 -3.42 -16.86
N LEU A 6 -19.27 -4.40 -16.41
CA LEU A 6 -17.87 -4.55 -16.78
C LEU A 6 -17.69 -5.87 -17.54
N PRO A 7 -17.02 -5.87 -18.71
CA PRO A 7 -16.62 -7.10 -19.35
C PRO A 7 -15.48 -7.75 -18.55
N ILE A 8 -15.64 -9.02 -18.19
CA ILE A 8 -14.62 -9.81 -17.49
C ILE A 8 -14.42 -11.15 -18.20
N SER A 9 -13.25 -11.75 -18.04
CA SER A 9 -12.96 -13.07 -18.58
C SER A 9 -13.76 -14.16 -17.84
N ASP A 10 -14.03 -15.28 -18.52
CA ASP A 10 -14.71 -16.42 -17.89
C ASP A 10 -13.90 -17.04 -16.76
N GLU A 11 -12.57 -17.03 -16.87
CA GLU A 11 -11.66 -17.48 -15.80
C GLU A 11 -11.83 -16.64 -14.53
N PHE A 12 -11.84 -15.31 -14.67
CA PHE A 12 -12.03 -14.40 -13.54
C PHE A 12 -13.46 -14.50 -12.98
N LYS A 13 -14.46 -14.66 -13.85
CA LYS A 13 -15.83 -14.92 -13.41
C LYS A 13 -15.93 -16.19 -12.56
N ASN A 14 -15.21 -17.23 -12.92
CA ASN A 14 -15.21 -18.49 -12.17
C ASN A 14 -14.46 -18.37 -10.83
N SER A 15 -13.38 -17.58 -10.74
CA SER A 15 -12.72 -17.32 -9.46
C SER A 15 -13.60 -16.50 -8.51
N LEU A 16 -14.35 -15.51 -9.02
CA LEU A 16 -15.29 -14.72 -8.21
C LEU A 16 -16.42 -15.59 -7.61
N LYS A 17 -16.87 -16.62 -8.34
CA LYS A 17 -17.90 -17.55 -7.84
C LYS A 17 -17.48 -18.31 -6.59
N VAL A 18 -16.18 -18.53 -6.37
CA VAL A 18 -15.68 -19.18 -5.15
C VAL A 18 -16.00 -18.34 -3.91
N PHE A 19 -16.12 -17.02 -4.07
CA PHE A 19 -16.36 -16.09 -2.98
C PHE A 19 -17.73 -15.39 -3.11
N MET A 20 -18.78 -16.14 -3.47
CA MET A 20 -20.14 -15.58 -3.55
C MET A 20 -20.67 -14.97 -2.24
N TRP A 21 -20.06 -15.33 -1.10
CA TRP A 21 -20.38 -14.75 0.21
C TRP A 21 -19.87 -13.31 0.37
N ILE A 22 -18.98 -12.86 -0.51
CA ILE A 22 -18.43 -11.51 -0.50
C ILE A 22 -19.37 -10.55 -1.24
N ASN A 23 -19.58 -9.36 -0.66
CA ASN A 23 -20.27 -8.27 -1.34
C ASN A 23 -19.32 -7.58 -2.35
N TRP A 24 -19.22 -8.15 -3.54
CA TRP A 24 -18.37 -7.63 -4.61
C TRP A 24 -18.73 -6.21 -5.06
N SER A 25 -19.98 -5.76 -4.87
CA SER A 25 -20.36 -4.38 -5.17
C SER A 25 -19.77 -3.38 -4.17
N GLU A 26 -19.61 -3.77 -2.91
CA GLU A 26 -18.96 -2.91 -1.91
C GLU A 26 -17.46 -2.82 -2.19
N ILE A 27 -16.81 -3.96 -2.43
CA ILE A 27 -15.38 -3.99 -2.78
C ILE A 27 -15.12 -3.16 -4.03
N ALA A 28 -15.91 -3.33 -5.10
CA ALA A 28 -15.72 -2.56 -6.32
C ALA A 28 -15.90 -1.05 -6.09
N ARG A 29 -16.78 -0.64 -5.17
CA ARG A 29 -16.95 0.77 -4.81
C ARG A 29 -15.75 1.30 -4.05
N GLU A 30 -15.26 0.56 -3.06
CA GLU A 30 -14.08 0.93 -2.28
C GLU A 30 -12.84 1.05 -3.16
N GLU A 31 -12.58 0.06 -4.01
CA GLU A 31 -11.45 0.06 -4.95
C GLU A 31 -11.54 1.20 -5.97
N ALA A 32 -12.74 1.54 -6.45
CA ALA A 32 -12.92 2.70 -7.33
C ALA A 32 -12.59 4.02 -6.61
N ILE A 33 -12.97 4.16 -5.34
CA ILE A 33 -12.64 5.34 -4.54
C ILE A 33 -11.14 5.39 -4.25
N LYS A 34 -10.52 4.29 -3.82
CA LYS A 34 -9.06 4.20 -3.63
C LYS A 34 -8.30 4.65 -4.86
N LYS A 35 -8.67 4.13 -6.04
CA LYS A 35 -8.04 4.49 -7.30
C LYS A 35 -8.15 5.98 -7.59
N LEU A 36 -9.33 6.58 -7.36
CA LEU A 36 -9.53 8.01 -7.57
C LEU A 36 -8.70 8.86 -6.58
N ILE A 37 -8.62 8.45 -5.31
CA ILE A 37 -7.77 9.10 -4.31
C ILE A 37 -6.30 8.98 -4.71
N PHE A 38 -5.84 7.79 -5.07
CA PHE A 38 -4.46 7.53 -5.48
C PHE A 38 -4.08 8.37 -6.70
N GLU A 39 -4.92 8.41 -7.74
CA GLU A 39 -4.69 9.24 -8.93
C GLU A 39 -4.65 10.73 -8.59
N SER A 40 -5.50 11.21 -7.67
CA SER A 40 -5.47 12.59 -7.22
C SER A 40 -4.19 12.90 -6.44
N TYR A 41 -3.81 12.03 -5.50
CA TYR A 41 -2.62 12.14 -4.69
C TYR A 41 -1.34 12.11 -5.54
N MET A 42 -1.28 11.26 -6.57
CA MET A 42 -0.15 11.23 -7.52
C MET A 42 -0.01 12.52 -8.32
N ARG A 43 -1.08 13.32 -8.47
CA ARG A 43 -1.06 14.61 -9.16
C ARG A 43 -0.76 15.78 -8.23
N THR A 44 -1.34 15.80 -7.03
CA THR A 44 -1.29 16.95 -6.12
C THR A 44 -0.27 16.77 -4.99
N GLY A 45 0.04 15.54 -4.61
CA GLY A 45 0.82 15.21 -3.41
C GLY A 45 0.03 15.30 -2.11
N ASP A 46 -1.25 15.65 -2.16
CA ASP A 46 -2.09 15.93 -0.98
C ASP A 46 -3.42 15.17 -1.06
N ILE A 47 -4.00 14.93 0.12
CA ILE A 47 -5.29 14.26 0.31
C ILE A 47 -6.24 15.23 1.04
N THR A 48 -7.49 15.34 0.58
CA THR A 48 -8.50 16.17 1.25
C THR A 48 -9.03 15.50 2.52
N ASP A 49 -9.57 16.26 3.48
CA ASP A 49 -10.11 15.74 4.75
C ASP A 49 -11.12 14.60 4.55
N ARG A 50 -12.01 14.73 3.56
CA ARG A 50 -13.00 13.69 3.24
C ARG A 50 -12.36 12.40 2.72
N GLN A 51 -11.29 12.53 1.94
CA GLN A 51 -10.54 11.37 1.46
C GLN A 51 -9.71 10.75 2.61
N TRP A 52 -9.21 11.58 3.52
CA TRP A 52 -8.52 11.14 4.73
C TRP A 52 -9.42 10.28 5.62
N GLU A 53 -10.64 10.75 5.90
CA GLU A 53 -11.64 9.97 6.66
C GLU A 53 -11.95 8.61 6.01
N PHE A 54 -11.98 8.56 4.68
CA PHE A 54 -12.16 7.31 3.95
C PHE A 54 -10.97 6.37 4.17
N CYS A 55 -9.74 6.87 3.98
CA CYS A 55 -8.49 6.11 4.19
C CYS A 55 -8.41 5.49 5.59
N GLU A 56 -8.69 6.28 6.64
CA GLU A 56 -8.72 5.83 8.04
C GLU A 56 -9.75 4.72 8.26
N LYS A 57 -10.94 4.85 7.67
CA LYS A 57 -12.02 3.87 7.84
C LYS A 57 -11.65 2.48 7.31
N ILE A 58 -10.84 2.42 6.26
CA ILE A 58 -10.48 1.18 5.58
C ILE A 58 -9.04 0.73 5.87
N ASP A 59 -8.34 1.41 6.78
CA ASP A 59 -6.94 1.15 7.14
C ASP A 59 -6.01 1.06 5.92
N TRP A 60 -6.10 2.05 5.03
CA TRP A 60 -5.30 2.11 3.79
C TRP A 60 -4.89 3.55 3.48
N HIS A 61 -3.65 3.75 3.04
CA HIS A 61 -3.17 5.04 2.54
C HIS A 61 -2.57 4.95 1.12
N PRO A 62 -2.68 6.03 0.31
CA PRO A 62 -2.09 6.07 -1.04
C PRO A 62 -0.59 5.78 -1.10
N VAL A 63 0.14 6.06 -0.01
CA VAL A 63 1.59 5.78 0.06
C VAL A 63 1.92 4.29 0.09
N ASP A 64 0.97 3.44 0.49
CA ASP A 64 1.17 1.99 0.60
C ASP A 64 1.31 1.33 -0.77
N GLU A 65 0.75 1.95 -1.82
CA GLU A 65 0.85 1.49 -3.20
C GLU A 65 2.07 2.06 -3.95
N LEU A 66 2.80 3.00 -3.34
CA LEU A 66 3.95 3.59 -3.99
C LEU A 66 5.10 2.59 -4.11
N PRO A 67 5.75 2.50 -5.28
CA PRO A 67 6.94 1.67 -5.41
C PRO A 67 8.05 2.22 -4.52
N LEU A 68 8.79 1.31 -3.89
CA LEU A 68 10.00 1.68 -3.15
C LEU A 68 11.01 2.35 -4.09
N LYS A 69 11.59 3.46 -3.63
CA LYS A 69 12.66 4.14 -4.38
C LYS A 69 13.82 3.17 -4.63
N GLU A 70 14.31 3.11 -5.87
CA GLU A 70 15.43 2.22 -6.22
C GLU A 70 16.68 2.45 -5.36
N GLU A 71 16.92 3.71 -4.96
CA GLU A 71 18.02 4.06 -4.07
C GLU A 71 17.92 3.39 -2.71
N PHE A 72 16.70 3.26 -2.19
CA PHE A 72 16.43 2.60 -0.92
C PHE A 72 16.68 1.09 -1.04
N ILE A 73 16.24 0.48 -2.14
CA ILE A 73 16.52 -0.94 -2.45
C ILE A 73 18.04 -1.17 -2.54
N LYS A 74 18.77 -0.31 -3.25
CA LYS A 74 20.24 -0.41 -3.36
C LYS A 74 20.94 -0.27 -2.01
N LYS A 75 20.43 0.58 -1.10
CA LYS A 75 20.95 0.70 0.28
C LYS A 75 20.68 -0.58 1.08
N LEU A 76 19.47 -1.15 1.00
CA LEU A 76 19.14 -2.41 1.67
C LEU A 76 20.03 -3.56 1.19
N ASP A 77 20.30 -3.65 -0.11
CA ASP A 77 21.21 -4.66 -0.66
C ASP A 77 22.66 -4.50 -0.20
N LYS A 78 23.12 -3.25 -0.01
CA LYS A 78 24.43 -2.99 0.60
C LYS A 78 24.46 -3.44 2.06
N ILE A 79 23.48 -3.03 2.86
CA ILE A 79 23.35 -3.38 4.28
C ILE A 79 23.27 -4.91 4.46
N LYS A 80 22.55 -5.62 3.60
CA LYS A 80 22.43 -7.08 3.64
C LYS A 80 23.76 -7.79 3.36
N LYS A 81 24.64 -7.19 2.56
CA LYS A 81 25.98 -7.72 2.25
C LYS A 81 27.01 -7.35 3.33
N GLU A 82 26.77 -6.27 4.07
CA GLU A 82 27.60 -5.88 5.21
C GLU A 82 27.35 -6.79 6.42
N LYS A 83 28.41 -7.10 7.18
CA LYS A 83 28.26 -7.86 8.42
C LYS A 83 27.52 -6.98 9.42
N GLY A 84 26.32 -7.39 9.80
CA GLY A 84 25.55 -6.72 10.84
C GLY A 84 26.38 -6.55 12.12
N ILE A 85 26.42 -5.34 12.65
CA ILE A 85 27.10 -5.04 13.90
C ILE A 85 26.26 -5.65 15.03
N LYS A 86 26.76 -6.72 15.64
CA LYS A 86 26.14 -7.30 16.84
C LYS A 86 26.57 -6.46 18.04
N PHE A 87 25.59 -5.92 18.75
CA PHE A 87 25.76 -5.25 20.02
C PHE A 87 24.84 -5.90 21.05
N LYS A 88 25.27 -5.93 22.32
CA LYS A 88 24.55 -6.59 23.41
C LYS A 88 23.56 -5.66 24.12
N ASN A 89 23.83 -4.35 24.11
CA ASN A 89 22.98 -3.35 24.76
C ASN A 89 23.03 -1.99 24.03
N ILE A 90 22.09 -1.11 24.36
CA ILE A 90 21.94 0.21 23.71
C ILE A 90 23.16 1.11 23.99
N ASP A 91 23.81 0.98 25.15
CA ASP A 91 25.00 1.76 25.48
C ASP A 91 26.21 1.41 24.60
N GLU A 92 26.36 0.12 24.26
CA GLU A 92 27.37 -0.34 23.31
C GLU A 92 27.09 0.17 21.90
N LEU A 93 25.82 0.20 21.48
CA LEU A 93 25.42 0.79 20.19
C LEU A 93 25.75 2.29 20.13
N ARG A 94 25.44 3.06 21.18
CA ARG A 94 25.73 4.50 21.23
C ARG A 94 27.23 4.80 21.06
N ARG A 95 28.09 4.04 21.75
CA ARG A 95 29.55 4.17 21.64
C ARG A 95 30.12 3.83 20.25
N ILE A 96 29.42 2.99 19.49
CA ILE A 96 29.83 2.61 18.12
C ILE A 96 29.40 3.68 17.11
N ILE A 97 28.28 4.37 17.35
CA ILE A 97 27.76 5.43 16.46
C ILE A 97 28.45 6.78 16.68
N GLU A 98 28.88 7.08 17.92
CA GLU A 98 29.54 8.34 18.30
C GLU A 98 31.06 8.39 18.01
N LYS A 99 31.63 7.32 17.46
CA LYS A 99 33.04 7.25 17.04
C LYS A 99 33.20 7.52 15.55
#